data_AF-A0A8X8WT51-F1
#
_entry.id   AF-A0A8X8WT51-F1
#
_cell.length_a   1.000
_cell.length_b   1.000
_cell.length_c   1.000
_cell.angle_alpha   90.00
_cell.angle_beta   90.00
_cell.angle_gamma   90.00
#
_symmetry.space_group_name_H-M   'P 1'
#
loop_
_entity.id
_entity.type
_entity.pdbx_description
1 polymer ?
#
loop_
_entity_poly.entity_id
_entity_poly.type
_entity_poly.pdbx_seq_one_letter_code
_entity_poly.pdbx_strand_id
1 'polypeptide(L)'
;MAAQSRKWMILVATIWIQAFTGTNFDFSAYSSELKAVLGISQVQLNYLATASDLGKAVGWSSGVALMWMPLWAVMFAAAAMGFIGYGAQWLVISNVITLPYFVVSYTLPLN
;
A
#
# COMPACT_ATOMS: atom_id res chain seq x y z
N MET A 1 -14.95 1.40 -35.41
CA MET A 1 -13.73 0.67 -35.00
C MET A 1 -12.97 1.34 -33.85
N ALA A 2 -12.75 2.66 -33.86
CA ALA A 2 -12.00 3.37 -32.80
C ALA A 2 -12.61 3.25 -31.38
N ALA A 3 -13.94 3.28 -31.23
CA ALA A 3 -14.60 3.15 -29.93
C ALA A 3 -14.43 1.75 -29.30
N GLN A 4 -14.36 0.70 -30.12
CA GLN A 4 -14.14 -0.67 -29.64
C GLN A 4 -12.70 -0.85 -29.16
N SER A 5 -11.72 -0.35 -29.93
CA SER A 5 -10.31 -0.33 -29.53
C SER A 5 -10.10 0.41 -28.20
N ARG A 6 -10.78 1.54 -27.98
CA ARG A 6 -10.71 2.29 -26.71
C ARG A 6 -11.21 1.49 -25.49
N LYS A 7 -12.29 0.71 -25.63
CA LYS A 7 -12.81 -0.13 -24.53
C LYS A 7 -11.81 -1.21 -24.12
N TRP A 8 -11.17 -1.87 -25.09
CA TRP A 8 -10.16 -2.89 -24.82
C TRP A 8 -8.90 -2.31 -24.18
N MET A 9 -8.47 -1.13 -24.61
CA MET A 9 -7.34 -0.44 -23.96
C MET A 9 -7.63 -0.13 -22.49
N ILE A 10 -8.84 0.38 -22.17
CA ILE A 10 -9.24 0.65 -20.78
C ILE A 10 -9.28 -0.66 -19.98
N LEU A 11 -9.81 -1.74 -20.55
CA LEU A 11 -9.84 -3.05 -19.90
C LEU A 11 -8.43 -3.55 -19.56
N VAL A 12 -7.51 -3.52 -20.54
CA VAL A 12 -6.11 -3.96 -20.34
C VAL A 12 -5.43 -3.10 -19.28
N ALA A 13 -5.56 -1.78 -19.35
CA ALA A 13 -5.00 -0.87 -18.36
C ALA A 13 -5.53 -1.15 -16.96
N THR A 14 -6.84 -1.41 -16.83
CA THR A 14 -7.47 -1.73 -15.54
C THR A 14 -6.98 -3.07 -15.00
N ILE A 15 -6.83 -4.09 -15.85
CA ILE A 15 -6.28 -5.40 -15.46
C ILE A 15 -4.84 -5.25 -14.94
N TRP A 16 -4.00 -4.48 -15.64
CA TRP A 16 -2.63 -4.23 -15.19
C TRP A 16 -2.58 -3.53 -13.84
N ILE A 17 -3.39 -2.47 -13.66
CA ILE A 17 -3.47 -1.78 -12.37
C ILE A 17 -3.84 -2.78 -11.27
N GLN A 18 -4.91 -3.56 -11.46
CA GLN A 18 -5.37 -4.55 -10.47
C GLN A 18 -4.34 -5.65 -10.19
N ALA A 19 -3.58 -6.08 -11.20
CA ALA A 19 -2.53 -7.09 -11.04
C ALA A 19 -1.36 -6.58 -10.19
N PHE A 20 -0.95 -5.32 -10.37
CA PHE A 20 0.12 -4.70 -9.58
C PHE A 20 -0.35 -4.22 -8.20
N THR A 21 -1.62 -3.87 -8.05
CA THR A 21 -2.21 -3.45 -6.76
C THR A 21 -2.85 -4.62 -5.99
N GLY A 22 -2.49 -5.87 -6.30
CA GLY A 22 -3.03 -7.08 -5.67
C GLY A 22 -2.57 -7.25 -4.21
N THR A 23 -2.93 -6.31 -3.34
CA THR A 23 -2.37 -6.03 -2.00
C THR A 23 -2.63 -7.08 -0.91
N ASN A 24 -3.21 -8.23 -1.21
CA ASN A 24 -3.69 -9.15 -0.16
C ASN A 24 -2.62 -10.11 0.37
N PHE A 25 -1.55 -10.38 -0.39
CA PHE A 25 -0.48 -11.29 0.04
C PHE A 25 0.84 -10.59 0.38
N ASP A 26 0.98 -9.31 0.04
CA ASP A 26 2.25 -8.58 0.13
C ASP A 26 2.81 -8.56 1.55
N PHE A 27 1.99 -8.20 2.54
CA PHE A 27 2.46 -8.11 3.93
C PHE A 27 3.00 -9.44 4.43
N SER A 28 2.30 -10.55 4.16
CA SER A 28 2.75 -11.89 4.55
C SER A 28 4.11 -12.22 3.94
N ALA A 29 4.33 -11.87 2.66
CA ALA A 29 5.56 -12.17 1.94
C ALA A 29 6.80 -11.51 2.56
N TYR A 30 6.73 -10.24 2.97
CA TYR A 30 7.88 -9.53 3.54
C TYR A 30 7.88 -9.44 5.09
N SER A 31 6.81 -9.86 5.75
CA SER A 31 6.65 -9.70 7.21
C SER A 31 7.78 -10.33 8.03
N SER A 32 8.29 -11.49 7.59
CA SER A 32 9.39 -12.18 8.27
C SER A 32 10.69 -11.38 8.22
N GLU A 33 11.04 -10.83 7.07
CA GLU A 33 12.22 -9.98 6.90
C GLU A 33 12.06 -8.66 7.66
N LEU A 34 10.88 -8.05 7.56
CA LEU A 34 10.57 -6.81 8.27
C LEU A 34 10.66 -6.98 9.79
N LYS A 35 10.20 -8.12 10.32
CA LYS A 35 10.35 -8.48 11.74
C LYS A 35 11.82 -8.57 12.14
N ALA A 36 12.63 -9.23 11.32
CA ALA A 36 14.06 -9.41 11.59
C ALA A 36 14.82 -8.08 11.57
N VAL A 37 14.55 -7.22 10.58
CA VAL A 37 15.24 -5.93 10.42
C VAL A 37 14.82 -4.91 11.48
N LEU A 38 13.54 -4.88 11.86
CA LEU A 38 13.06 -3.97 12.92
C LEU A 38 13.33 -4.50 14.34
N GLY A 39 13.72 -5.77 14.50
CA GLY A 39 13.94 -6.40 15.82
C GLY A 39 12.68 -6.47 16.68
N ILE A 40 11.49 -6.57 16.06
CA ILE A 40 10.20 -6.48 16.75
C ILE A 40 9.61 -7.84 17.14
N SER A 41 8.77 -7.85 18.16
CA SER A 41 8.02 -9.03 18.59
C SER A 41 6.92 -9.43 17.59
N GLN A 42 6.41 -10.66 17.70
CA GLN A 42 5.28 -11.10 16.88
C GLN A 42 4.02 -10.27 17.12
N VAL A 43 3.80 -9.81 18.35
CA VAL A 43 2.67 -8.94 18.71
C VAL A 43 2.77 -7.61 17.96
N GLN A 44 3.95 -7.01 17.95
CA GLN A 44 4.22 -5.77 17.23
C GLN A 44 4.06 -5.93 15.71
N LEU A 45 4.47 -7.07 15.15
CA LEU A 45 4.25 -7.40 13.75
C LEU A 45 2.76 -7.58 13.43
N ASN A 46 1.98 -8.18 14.35
CA ASN A 46 0.53 -8.34 14.19
C ASN A 46 -0.20 -6.99 14.19
N TYR A 47 0.26 -6.01 14.98
CA TYR A 47 -0.27 -4.65 14.91
C TYR A 47 -0.01 -4.01 13.54
N LEU A 48 1.16 -4.26 12.96
CA LEU A 48 1.47 -3.76 11.63
C LEU A 48 0.62 -4.45 10.55
N ALA A 49 0.37 -5.75 10.68
CA ALA A 49 -0.58 -6.46 9.81
C ALA A 49 -1.98 -5.83 9.90
N THR A 50 -2.44 -5.57 11.13
CA THR A 50 -3.74 -4.93 11.40
C THR A 50 -3.80 -3.53 10.79
N ALA A 51 -2.73 -2.73 10.94
CA ALA A 51 -2.64 -1.40 10.34
C ALA A 51 -2.69 -1.45 8.80
N SER A 52 -2.02 -2.42 8.19
CA SER A 52 -2.09 -2.68 6.75
C SER A 52 -3.53 -3.01 6.30
N ASP A 53 -4.20 -3.90 7.00
CA ASP A 53 -5.58 -4.29 6.66
C ASP A 53 -6.60 -3.16 6.91
N LEU A 54 -6.38 -2.34 7.94
CA LEU A 54 -7.14 -1.10 8.14
C LEU A 54 -6.93 -0.11 6.99
N GLY A 55 -5.70 0.05 6.51
CA GLY A 55 -5.41 0.89 5.34
C GLY A 55 -6.21 0.45 4.10
N LYS A 56 -6.30 -0.86 3.85
CA LYS A 56 -7.14 -1.42 2.78
C LYS A 56 -8.61 -1.12 3.00
N ALA A 57 -9.09 -1.23 4.25
CA ALA A 57 -10.47 -0.91 4.60
C ALA A 57 -10.82 0.57 4.34
N VAL A 58 -9.85 1.50 4.41
CA VAL A 58 -10.05 2.93 4.11
C VAL A 58 -10.04 3.23 2.60
N GLY A 59 -9.82 2.22 1.75
CA GLY A 59 -9.75 2.36 0.29
C GLY A 59 -11.01 2.95 -0.38
N TRP A 60 -12.18 2.85 0.24
CA TRP A 60 -13.44 3.47 -0.24
C TRP A 60 -13.35 5.00 -0.36
N SER A 61 -12.45 5.64 0.39
CA SER A 61 -12.20 7.08 0.35
C SER A 61 -11.82 7.57 -1.05
N SER A 62 -11.16 6.74 -1.87
CA SER A 62 -10.85 7.05 -3.27
C SER A 62 -12.12 7.25 -4.12
N GLY A 63 -13.18 6.50 -3.84
CA GLY A 63 -14.49 6.66 -4.50
C GLY A 63 -15.16 7.98 -4.14
N VAL A 64 -15.03 8.43 -2.90
CA VAL A 64 -15.50 9.77 -2.48
C VAL A 64 -14.65 10.86 -3.11
N ALA A 65 -13.33 10.68 -3.19
CA ALA A 65 -12.43 11.63 -3.81
C ALA A 65 -12.77 11.90 -5.29
N LEU A 66 -13.22 10.86 -6.01
CA LEU A 66 -13.68 10.98 -7.40
C LEU A 66 -14.97 11.82 -7.57
N MET A 67 -15.73 12.08 -6.50
CA MET A 67 -16.87 12.99 -6.55
C MET A 67 -16.45 14.47 -6.66
N TRP A 68 -15.23 14.78 -6.20
CA TRP A 68 -14.72 16.16 -6.10
C TRP A 68 -13.53 16.42 -7.02
N MET A 69 -12.79 15.39 -7.43
CA MET A 69 -11.56 15.49 -8.23
C MET A 69 -11.66 14.65 -9.51
N PRO A 70 -10.97 15.04 -10.59
CA PRO A 70 -10.93 14.25 -11.82
C PRO A 70 -10.16 12.93 -11.63
N LEU A 71 -10.56 11.89 -12.37
CA LEU A 71 -10.00 10.54 -12.27
C LEU A 71 -8.47 10.50 -12.33
N TRP A 72 -7.85 11.24 -13.25
CA TRP A 72 -6.39 11.25 -13.40
C TRP A 72 -5.70 11.75 -12.13
N ALA A 73 -6.22 12.78 -11.47
CA ALA A 73 -5.63 13.35 -10.27
C ALA A 73 -5.67 12.33 -9.11
N VAL A 74 -6.80 11.65 -8.94
CA VAL A 74 -6.95 10.59 -7.93
C VAL A 74 -6.01 9.42 -8.23
N MET A 75 -5.86 9.02 -9.49
CA MET A 75 -4.94 7.94 -9.90
C MET A 75 -3.48 8.30 -9.61
N PHE A 76 -3.04 9.53 -9.93
CA PHE A 76 -1.68 9.96 -9.64
C PHE A 76 -1.42 10.10 -8.14
N ALA A 77 -2.39 10.60 -7.37
CA ALA A 77 -2.27 10.66 -5.91
C ALA A 77 -2.14 9.26 -5.30
N ALA A 78 -2.98 8.30 -5.73
CA ALA A 78 -2.91 6.91 -5.29
C ALA A 78 -1.57 6.25 -5.67
N ALA A 79 -1.10 6.47 -6.90
CA ALA A 79 0.20 5.97 -7.35
C ALA A 79 1.37 6.55 -6.53
N ALA A 80 1.34 7.86 -6.24
CA ALA A 80 2.35 8.52 -5.42
C ALA A 80 2.35 7.99 -3.98
N MET A 81 1.18 7.84 -3.38
CA MET A 81 1.03 7.26 -2.03
C MET A 81 1.56 5.82 -1.99
N GLY A 82 1.23 4.99 -2.98
CA GLY A 82 1.74 3.63 -3.10
C GLY A 82 3.27 3.59 -3.27
N PHE A 83 3.81 4.41 -4.16
CA PHE A 83 5.25 4.52 -4.39
C PHE A 83 6.01 4.93 -3.13
N ILE A 84 5.51 5.93 -2.40
CA ILE A 84 6.13 6.39 -1.14
C ILE A 84 6.03 5.31 -0.06
N GLY A 85 4.85 4.69 0.11
CA GLY A 85 4.63 3.66 1.14
C GLY A 85 5.49 2.42 0.93
N TYR A 86 5.38 1.78 -0.23
CA TYR A 86 6.17 0.60 -0.57
C TYR A 86 7.66 0.92 -0.73
N GLY A 87 8.01 2.09 -1.26
CA GLY A 87 9.39 2.55 -1.37
C GLY A 87 10.04 2.71 0.00
N ALA A 88 9.34 3.31 0.96
CA ALA A 88 9.82 3.40 2.34
C ALA A 88 9.98 2.01 2.99
N GLN A 89 9.01 1.11 2.81
CA GLN A 89 9.11 -0.26 3.31
C GLN A 89 10.32 -1.00 2.72
N TRP A 90 10.55 -0.87 1.42
CA TRP A 90 11.69 -1.47 0.73
C TRP A 90 13.02 -0.93 1.25
N LEU A 91 13.14 0.37 1.50
CA LEU A 91 14.35 0.98 2.08
C LEU A 91 14.64 0.48 3.49
N VAL A 92 13.60 0.23 4.29
CA VAL A 92 13.73 -0.37 5.63
C VAL A 92 14.23 -1.81 5.52
N ILE A 93 13.56 -2.65 4.72
CA ILE A 93 13.93 -4.07 4.56
C ILE A 93 15.37 -4.19 4.01
N SER A 94 15.76 -3.31 3.09
CA SER A 94 17.10 -3.27 2.51
C SER A 94 18.17 -2.71 3.46
N ASN A 95 17.83 -2.39 4.72
CA ASN A 95 18.71 -1.78 5.72
C ASN A 95 19.37 -0.45 5.25
N VAL A 96 18.76 0.25 4.30
CA VAL A 96 19.25 1.55 3.82
C VAL A 96 18.86 2.66 4.82
N ILE A 97 17.68 2.54 5.44
CA ILE A 97 17.17 3.48 6.43
C ILE A 97 16.64 2.70 7.64
N THR A 98 16.99 3.16 8.84
CA THR A 98 16.40 2.67 10.10
C THR A 98 15.23 3.56 10.51
N LEU A 99 14.00 3.07 10.37
CA LEU A 99 12.80 3.76 10.84
C LEU A 99 12.36 3.18 12.20
N PRO A 100 12.13 4.02 13.22
CA PRO A 100 11.61 3.56 14.50
C PRO A 100 10.22 2.94 14.36
N TYR A 101 9.93 1.90 15.16
CA TYR A 101 8.65 1.19 15.17
C TYR A 101 7.43 2.12 15.28
N PHE A 102 7.51 3.20 16.06
CA PHE A 102 6.41 4.17 16.24
C PHE A 102 6.06 4.96 14.96
N VAL A 103 7.00 5.08 14.01
CA VAL A 103 6.73 5.70 12.70
C VAL A 103 5.99 4.71 11.79
N VAL A 104 6.20 3.41 12.03
CA VAL A 104 5.61 2.30 11.27
C VAL A 104 4.24 1.89 11.82
N SER A 105 3.96 2.14 13.10
CA SER A 105 2.66 1.87 13.75
C SER A 105 2.21 3.02 14.64
N TYR A 106 1.05 3.62 14.36
CA TYR A 106 0.44 4.71 15.14
C TYR A 106 -0.21 4.26 16.47
N THR A 107 0.03 3.04 16.92
CA THR A 107 -0.62 2.48 18.11
C THR A 107 0.34 2.43 19.30
N LEU A 108 0.06 3.34 20.23
CA LEU A 108 0.48 3.49 21.64
C LEU A 108 1.66 2.64 22.17
N PRO A 109 2.59 3.26 22.93
CA PRO A 109 3.65 2.53 23.61
C PRO A 109 3.03 1.63 24.68
N LEU A 110 2.90 0.34 24.40
CA LEU A 110 2.62 -0.66 25.41
C LEU A 110 3.95 -1.30 25.76
N ASN A 111 4.42 -0.87 26.94
CA ASN A 111 5.47 -1.48 27.74
C ASN A 111 5.15 -2.96 28.01
#